data_AF-A0A151QUC9-F1
#
_entry.id   AF-A0A151QUC9-F1
#
_cell.length_a   1.000
_cell.length_b   1.000
_cell.length_c   1.000
_cell.angle_alpha   90.00
_cell.angle_beta   90.00
_cell.angle_gamma   90.00
#
_symmetry.space_group_name_H-M   'P 1'
#
loop_
_entity.id
_entity.type
_entity.pdbx_description
1 polymer ?
#
loop_
_entity_poly.entity_id
_entity_poly.type
_entity_poly.pdbx_seq_one_letter_code
_entity_poly.pdbx_strand_id
1 'polypeptide(L)'
;MLLSQISGSVSGSINVTDQLGGSGNGKKKGEKKVRKPRYAFQTRSQVDILDDGYRWRKYGQKAVKNNKFPRSYYRCTHQGCNVKKQVQRLTKDEGVVVTTYEGVHTHPIEKTTDNFEHILSQMQIYTPF
;
A
#
# COMPACT_ATOMS: atom_id res chain seq x y z
N MET A 1 7.78 -33.25 -17.93
CA MET A 1 6.66 -32.43 -17.44
C MET A 1 7.22 -31.06 -17.12
N LEU A 2 6.77 -30.06 -17.88
CA LEU A 2 7.21 -28.67 -17.81
C LEU A 2 6.66 -28.01 -16.54
N LEU A 3 7.52 -27.36 -15.75
CA LEU A 3 7.11 -26.22 -14.91
C LEU A 3 8.11 -25.09 -15.17
N SER A 4 7.61 -24.12 -15.94
CA SER A 4 8.31 -22.92 -16.39
C SER A 4 8.80 -22.09 -15.20
N GLN A 5 10.09 -21.76 -15.22
CA GLN A 5 10.67 -20.69 -14.41
C GLN A 5 10.04 -19.36 -14.86
N ILE A 6 9.25 -18.72 -14.00
CA ILE A 6 8.80 -17.35 -14.22
C ILE A 6 9.91 -16.44 -13.72
N SER A 7 10.71 -15.92 -14.65
CA SER A 7 11.66 -14.84 -14.44
C SER A 7 10.90 -13.57 -14.00
N GLY A 8 10.88 -13.30 -12.71
CA GLY A 8 10.39 -12.04 -12.16
C GLY A 8 11.44 -10.94 -12.32
N SER A 9 11.50 -10.30 -13.50
CA SER A 9 12.29 -9.09 -13.68
C SER A 9 11.61 -7.92 -12.97
N VAL A 10 12.10 -7.53 -11.80
CA VAL A 10 11.75 -6.25 -11.15
C VAL A 10 12.60 -5.16 -11.77
N SER A 11 12.07 -4.55 -12.82
CA SER A 11 12.66 -3.38 -13.46
C SER A 11 12.14 -2.10 -12.80
N GLY A 12 13.07 -1.31 -12.26
CA GLY A 12 13.01 0.15 -12.28
C GLY A 12 12.24 0.83 -11.15
N SER A 13 12.98 1.55 -10.31
CA SER A 13 12.47 2.62 -9.46
C SER A 13 11.93 3.76 -10.34
N ILE A 14 10.60 3.91 -10.41
CA ILE A 14 9.98 5.03 -11.13
C ILE A 14 9.55 6.08 -10.10
N ASN A 15 10.26 7.21 -10.06
CA ASN A 15 9.77 8.43 -9.45
C ASN A 15 8.63 8.97 -10.32
N VAL A 16 7.38 8.62 -10.02
CA VAL A 16 6.22 9.17 -10.73
C VAL A 16 5.88 10.53 -10.12
N THR A 17 6.49 11.60 -10.63
CA THR A 17 5.93 12.94 -10.56
C THR A 17 4.84 13.10 -11.62
N ASP A 18 3.68 13.56 -11.15
CA ASP A 18 2.65 14.39 -11.81
C ASP A 18 2.13 14.01 -13.21
N GLN A 19 0.89 13.49 -13.28
CA GLN A 19 -0.05 13.72 -14.39
C GLN A 19 -1.50 13.48 -13.90
N LEU A 20 -2.08 14.46 -13.18
CA LEU A 20 -3.54 14.63 -13.09
C LEU A 20 -3.82 16.14 -13.17
N GLY A 21 -3.99 16.65 -14.40
CA GLY A 21 -4.35 18.05 -14.66
C GLY A 21 -5.77 18.39 -14.21
N GLY A 22 -5.92 19.57 -13.60
CA GLY A 22 -7.19 20.23 -13.30
C GLY A 22 -6.98 21.58 -12.60
N SER A 23 -7.23 22.68 -13.33
CA SER A 23 -7.02 24.10 -12.97
C SER A 23 -7.87 24.63 -11.81
N GLY A 24 -7.28 25.56 -11.01
CA GLY A 24 -7.80 26.70 -10.20
C GLY A 24 -9.12 26.57 -9.42
N ASN A 25 -9.32 27.11 -8.19
CA ASN A 25 -8.75 28.25 -7.48
C ASN A 25 -9.23 28.20 -5.99
N GLY A 26 -8.51 28.79 -5.03
CA GLY A 26 -9.05 29.05 -3.67
C GLY A 26 -8.13 28.80 -2.48
N LYS A 27 -7.45 29.86 -2.01
CA LYS A 27 -6.62 29.93 -0.80
C LYS A 27 -7.35 29.46 0.48
N LYS A 28 -6.68 28.63 1.30
CA LYS A 28 -6.61 28.75 2.78
C LYS A 28 -5.28 28.18 3.28
N LYS A 29 -4.41 29.05 3.80
CA LYS A 29 -3.11 28.73 4.39
C LYS A 29 -3.37 28.15 5.79
N GLY A 30 -3.62 26.84 5.86
CA GLY A 30 -3.74 26.09 7.11
C GLY A 30 -2.38 25.55 7.52
N GLU A 31 -2.06 25.67 8.80
CA GLU A 31 -0.92 25.07 9.51
C GLU A 31 -0.51 23.72 8.88
N LYS A 32 0.75 23.61 8.43
CA LYS A 32 1.27 22.37 7.86
C LYS A 32 1.36 21.33 8.98
N LYS A 33 0.25 20.63 9.26
CA LYS A 33 0.27 19.41 10.08
C LYS A 33 1.35 18.50 9.51
N VAL A 34 2.36 18.17 10.31
CA VAL A 34 3.41 17.22 9.95
C VAL A 34 2.71 15.95 9.46
N ARG A 35 2.83 15.67 8.16
CA ARG A 35 2.16 14.53 7.54
C ARG A 35 2.81 13.28 8.11
N LYS A 36 2.02 12.35 8.65
CA LYS A 36 2.52 11.05 9.10
C LYS A 36 3.34 10.38 7.98
N PRO A 37 4.37 9.59 8.30
CA PRO A 37 5.08 8.79 7.32
C PRO A 37 4.09 7.97 6.48
N ARG A 38 4.24 8.05 5.16
CA ARG A 38 3.41 7.32 4.20
C ARG A 38 4.31 6.62 3.21
N TYR A 39 4.12 5.33 3.06
CA TYR A 39 4.83 4.52 2.08
C TYR A 39 3.83 3.82 1.18
N ALA A 40 4.16 3.67 -0.10
CA ALA A 40 3.34 2.97 -1.06
C ALA A 40 4.21 2.11 -1.98
N PHE A 41 3.72 0.93 -2.32
CA PHE A 41 4.38 0.02 -3.25
C PHE A 41 3.34 -0.64 -4.16
N GLN A 42 3.83 -1.20 -5.26
CA GLN A 42 3.03 -1.92 -6.23
C GLN A 42 3.43 -3.39 -6.24
N THR A 43 2.45 -4.27 -6.30
CA THR A 43 2.64 -5.71 -6.44
C THR A 43 1.82 -6.24 -7.59
N ARG A 44 2.41 -7.12 -8.41
CA ARG A 44 1.64 -7.92 -9.36
C ARG A 44 0.97 -9.07 -8.61
N SER A 45 -0.35 -9.12 -8.58
CA SER A 45 -1.12 -10.13 -7.85
C SER A 45 -2.55 -10.21 -8.38
N GLN A 46 -3.12 -11.41 -8.46
CA GLN A 46 -4.55 -11.60 -8.74
C GLN A 46 -5.44 -11.29 -7.53
N VAL A 47 -4.86 -11.27 -6.33
CA VAL A 47 -5.57 -11.00 -5.07
C VAL A 47 -5.30 -9.57 -4.62
N ASP A 48 -6.34 -8.89 -4.11
CA ASP A 48 -6.24 -7.51 -3.63
C ASP A 48 -5.46 -7.40 -2.31
N ILE A 49 -5.70 -8.34 -1.39
CA ILE A 49 -5.17 -8.31 -0.04
C ILE A 49 -3.99 -9.27 0.05
N LEU A 50 -2.80 -8.72 0.34
CA LEU A 50 -1.63 -9.51 0.70
C LEU A 50 -1.71 -9.88 2.18
N ASP A 51 -1.30 -11.11 2.51
CA ASP A 51 -1.01 -11.50 3.88
C ASP A 51 0.36 -10.92 4.26
N ASP A 52 0.33 -9.95 5.15
CA ASP A 52 1.49 -9.21 5.64
C ASP A 52 1.82 -9.54 7.10
N GLY A 53 1.14 -10.54 7.66
CA GLY A 53 1.33 -10.98 9.04
C GLY A 53 0.75 -10.05 10.11
N TYR A 54 0.29 -8.85 9.72
CA TYR A 54 -0.42 -7.95 10.62
C TYR A 54 -1.91 -8.23 10.64
N ARG A 55 -2.54 -7.96 11.78
CA ARG A 55 -3.99 -8.07 11.90
C ARG A 55 -4.66 -6.77 11.47
N TRP A 56 -5.44 -6.87 10.38
CA TRP A 56 -6.17 -5.75 9.79
C TRP A 56 -7.67 -5.90 9.94
N ARG A 57 -8.36 -4.78 10.19
CA ARG A 57 -9.81 -4.68 10.09
C ARG A 57 -10.19 -3.63 9.05
N LYS A 58 -11.04 -4.04 8.10
CA LYS A 58 -11.62 -3.11 7.12
C LYS A 58 -12.56 -2.15 7.86
N TYR A 59 -12.36 -0.85 7.65
CA TYR A 59 -13.21 0.18 8.26
C TYR A 59 -13.97 1.01 7.22
N GLY A 60 -13.61 0.87 5.95
CA GLY A 60 -14.28 1.60 4.89
C GLY A 60 -13.90 1.11 3.50
N GLN A 61 -14.69 1.56 2.54
CA GLN A 61 -14.48 1.35 1.13
C GLN A 61 -14.95 2.60 0.39
N LYS A 62 -14.20 3.04 -0.63
CA LYS A 62 -14.58 4.18 -1.46
C LYS A 62 -14.54 3.80 -2.93
N ALA A 63 -15.63 4.08 -3.65
CA ALA A 63 -15.62 3.99 -5.11
C ALA A 63 -14.55 4.94 -5.68
N VAL A 64 -13.85 4.49 -6.72
CA VAL A 64 -12.81 5.28 -7.37
C VAL A 64 -13.27 5.67 -8.76
N LYS A 65 -13.19 6.97 -9.07
CA LYS A 65 -13.60 7.50 -10.37
C LYS A 65 -12.87 6.76 -11.48
N ASN A 66 -13.61 6.30 -12.49
CA ASN A 66 -13.09 5.57 -13.65
C ASN A 66 -12.34 4.28 -13.27
N ASN A 67 -12.65 3.67 -12.13
CA ASN A 67 -12.08 2.40 -11.72
C ASN A 67 -13.18 1.43 -11.27
N LYS A 68 -13.22 0.26 -11.90
CA LYS A 68 -14.15 -0.82 -11.54
C LYS A 68 -13.86 -1.42 -10.16
N PHE A 69 -12.65 -1.24 -9.64
CA PHE A 69 -12.24 -1.73 -8.33
C PHE A 69 -12.31 -0.62 -7.28
N PRO A 70 -13.09 -0.80 -6.21
CA PRO A 70 -13.16 0.17 -5.13
C PRO A 70 -11.85 0.19 -4.32
N ARG A 71 -11.54 1.35 -3.72
CA ARG A 71 -10.44 1.45 -2.75
C ARG A 71 -10.89 0.89 -1.41
N SER A 72 -10.15 -0.07 -0.88
CA SER A 72 -10.40 -0.61 0.46
C SER A 72 -9.50 0.05 1.49
N TYR A 73 -10.05 0.31 2.68
CA TYR A 73 -9.35 0.95 3.79
C TYR A 73 -9.35 0.06 5.03
N TYR A 74 -8.18 -0.12 5.61
CA TYR A 74 -7.94 -0.99 6.75
C TYR A 74 -7.18 -0.25 7.85
N ARG A 75 -7.45 -0.65 9.08
CA ARG A 75 -6.70 -0.23 10.26
C ARG A 75 -6.11 -1.45 10.94
N CYS A 76 -4.92 -1.30 11.52
CA CYS A 76 -4.39 -2.33 12.41
C CYS A 76 -5.34 -2.52 13.60
N THR A 77 -5.48 -3.74 14.07
CA THR A 77 -6.33 -4.08 15.22
C THR A 77 -5.54 -4.27 16.51
N HIS A 78 -4.21 -4.23 16.46
CA HIS A 78 -3.38 -4.27 17.65
C HIS A 78 -3.68 -3.07 18.56
N GLN A 79 -3.74 -3.28 19.87
CA GLN A 79 -4.09 -2.23 20.83
C GLN A 79 -3.06 -1.09 20.79
N GLY A 80 -3.52 0.16 20.76
CA GLY A 80 -2.63 1.33 20.65
C GLY A 80 -2.01 1.56 19.27
N CYS A 81 -2.18 0.65 18.31
CA CYS A 81 -1.62 0.80 16.97
C CYS A 81 -2.52 1.68 16.09
N ASN A 82 -1.92 2.71 15.50
CA ASN A 82 -2.61 3.70 14.68
C ASN A 82 -2.33 3.56 13.17
N VAL A 83 -1.69 2.47 12.75
CA VAL A 83 -1.34 2.25 11.35
C VAL A 83 -2.58 1.96 10.52
N LYS A 84 -2.64 2.58 9.35
CA LYS A 84 -3.70 2.40 8.36
C LYS A 84 -3.08 1.92 7.06
N LYS A 85 -3.80 1.08 6.31
CA LYS A 85 -3.45 0.75 4.93
C LYS A 85 -4.61 0.94 3.97
N GLN A 86 -4.29 1.33 2.74
CA GLN A 86 -5.17 1.45 1.60
C GLN A 86 -4.75 0.44 0.56
N VAL A 87 -5.72 -0.24 -0.04
CA VAL A 87 -5.50 -1.22 -1.11
C VAL A 87 -6.29 -0.74 -2.33
N GLN A 88 -5.61 -0.63 -3.46
CA GLN A 88 -6.19 -0.18 -4.72
C GLN A 88 -5.64 -0.99 -5.90
N ARG A 89 -6.51 -1.74 -6.58
CA ARG A 89 -6.19 -2.30 -7.89
C ARG A 89 -6.26 -1.22 -8.98
N LEU A 90 -5.29 -1.23 -9.89
CA LEU A 90 -5.28 -0.31 -11.02
C LEU A 90 -6.27 -0.74 -12.11
N THR A 91 -6.85 0.23 -12.81
CA THR A 91 -7.74 -0.03 -13.95
C THR A 91 -6.96 -0.33 -15.22
N LYS A 92 -5.80 0.31 -15.40
CA LYS A 92 -4.96 0.14 -16.60
C LYS A 92 -4.28 -1.22 -16.66
N ASP A 93 -3.94 -1.76 -15.49
CA ASP A 93 -3.34 -3.09 -15.34
C ASP A 93 -3.98 -3.75 -14.12
N GLU A 94 -4.95 -4.62 -14.39
CA GLU A 94 -5.68 -5.33 -13.35
C GLU A 94 -4.81 -6.37 -12.66
N GLY A 95 -3.60 -6.64 -13.15
CA GLY A 95 -2.61 -7.45 -12.44
C GLY A 95 -1.91 -6.66 -11.32
N VAL A 96 -2.02 -5.33 -11.28
CA VAL A 96 -1.27 -4.48 -10.33
C VAL A 96 -2.15 -3.96 -9.21
N VAL A 97 -1.68 -4.20 -7.98
CA VAL A 97 -2.26 -3.68 -6.73
C VAL A 97 -1.30 -2.69 -6.10
N VAL A 98 -1.79 -1.49 -5.83
CA VAL A 98 -1.10 -0.48 -5.03
C VAL A 98 -1.53 -0.65 -3.57
N THR A 99 -0.55 -0.85 -2.69
CA THR A 99 -0.78 -0.83 -1.23
C THR A 99 -0.10 0.40 -0.66
N THR A 100 -0.83 1.19 0.14
CA THR A 100 -0.31 2.41 0.78
C THR A 100 -0.54 2.33 2.27
N TYR A 101 0.50 2.54 3.06
CA TYR A 101 0.43 2.54 4.51
C TYR A 101 0.68 3.94 5.06
N GLU A 102 0.13 4.19 6.25
CA GLU A 102 0.29 5.44 6.99
C GLU A 102 0.59 5.12 8.45
N GLY A 103 1.73 5.61 8.93
CA GLY A 103 2.27 5.32 10.27
C GLY A 103 3.28 4.19 10.27
N VAL A 104 3.79 3.89 11.46
CA VAL A 104 4.78 2.84 11.73
C VAL A 104 4.22 1.94 12.82
N HIS A 105 4.37 0.63 12.67
CA HIS A 105 3.97 -0.34 13.69
C HIS A 105 4.97 -0.30 14.84
N THR A 106 4.46 -0.32 16.07
CA THR A 106 5.27 -0.35 17.30
C THR A 106 5.08 -1.66 18.04
N HIS A 107 4.74 -2.72 17.31
CA HIS A 107 4.47 -4.06 17.83
C HIS A 107 4.92 -5.10 16.82
N PRO A 108 5.25 -6.32 17.27
CA PRO A 108 5.65 -7.40 16.36
C PRO A 108 4.50 -7.82 15.45
N ILE A 109 4.88 -8.51 14.39
CA ILE A 109 3.98 -9.19 13.47
C ILE A 109 3.35 -10.38 14.20
N GLU A 110 2.07 -10.64 13.97
CA GLU A 110 1.36 -11.71 14.67
C GLU A 110 1.49 -13.08 13.99
N LYS A 111 1.76 -13.09 12.68
CA LYS A 111 1.99 -14.30 11.87
C LYS A 111 3.16 -14.08 10.94
N THR A 112 4.12 -14.98 10.91
CA THR A 112 5.27 -14.89 10.00
C THR A 112 4.84 -15.18 8.56
N THR A 113 5.15 -14.28 7.62
CA THR A 113 4.86 -14.47 6.19
C THR A 113 6.07 -14.04 5.35
N ASP A 114 6.80 -15.00 4.79
CA ASP A 114 8.09 -14.77 4.09
C ASP A 114 7.98 -13.83 2.88
N ASN A 115 6.84 -13.86 2.19
CA ASN A 115 6.61 -13.07 0.97
C ASN A 115 6.54 -11.56 1.25
N PHE A 116 6.13 -11.15 2.44
CA PHE A 116 5.90 -9.75 2.76
C PHE A 116 7.12 -9.10 3.43
N GLU A 117 7.87 -9.87 4.22
CA GLU A 117 9.16 -9.47 4.79
C GLU A 117 10.12 -8.95 3.72
N HIS A 118 10.21 -9.67 2.59
CA HIS A 118 11.07 -9.27 1.48
C HIS A 118 10.64 -7.92 0.88
N ILE A 119 9.34 -7.66 0.77
CA ILE A 119 8.79 -6.43 0.17
C ILE A 119 9.01 -5.23 1.10
N LEU A 120 8.86 -5.39 2.42
CA LEU A 120 8.99 -4.27 3.36
C LEU A 120 10.41 -4.02 3.87
N SER A 121 11.26 -5.06 3.95
CA SER A 121 12.69 -4.89 4.25
C SER A 121 13.39 -4.05 3.18
N GLN A 122 13.06 -4.27 1.90
CA GLN A 122 13.53 -3.45 0.78
C GLN A 122 13.10 -1.98 0.86
N MET A 123 12.03 -1.70 1.60
CA MET A 123 11.40 -0.38 1.69
C MET A 123 11.63 0.30 3.06
N GLN A 124 12.52 -0.24 3.91
CA GLN A 124 12.94 0.31 5.21
C GLN A 124 11.79 0.61 6.21
N ILE A 125 10.70 -0.15 6.16
CA ILE A 125 9.53 0.05 7.04
C ILE A 125 9.62 -0.78 8.33
N TYR A 126 10.38 -1.87 8.28
CA TYR A 126 10.78 -2.62 9.45
C TYR A 126 12.21 -2.25 9.80
N THR A 127 12.39 -1.54 10.90
CA THR A 127 13.63 -1.60 11.66
C THR A 127 13.48 -2.72 12.68
N PRO A 128 14.14 -3.87 12.49
CA PRO A 128 14.35 -4.78 13.60
C PRO A 128 15.23 -4.05 14.62
N PHE A 129 14.81 -4.05 15.88
CA PHE A 129 15.72 -3.77 16.99
C PHE A 129 16.54 -5.05 17.27
#